data_AF-A0A1G0XSS1-F1
#
_entry.id   AF-A0A1G0XSS1-F1
#
_cell.length_a   1.000
_cell.length_b   1.000
_cell.length_c   1.000
_cell.angle_alpha   90.00
_cell.angle_beta   90.00
_cell.angle_gamma   90.00
#
_symmetry.space_group_name_H-M   'P 1'
#
loop_
_entity.id
_entity.type
_entity.pdbx_description
1 polymer ?
#
loop_
_entity_poly.entity_id
_entity_poly.type
_entity_poly.pdbx_seq_one_letter_code
_entity_poly.pdbx_strand_id
1 'polypeptide(L)'
;MKSDNARPRCPGQDMRFWKPEDIFTLKCPHCGNEMEFWKDEPFLICKKCSNEIKNPRIDLGCAKWCKFADQCLGRASKDESASPVIEKVKALLSSQFKLDDKAQKDLEKACKLADNVLGGTKCDPCVVKTSLVIIFFSASGKKYIDGVSEILGKAGINPEQQEKISAIVKAVVAGTESDSEEYKAVKKLQEDLRRSN
;
A
#
# COMPACT_ATOMS: atom_id res chain seq x y z
N MET A 1 19.99 -24.68 -36.77
CA MET A 1 19.16 -23.61 -36.17
C MET A 1 18.56 -24.14 -34.88
N LYS A 2 18.88 -23.51 -33.74
CA LYS A 2 18.38 -23.99 -32.44
C LYS A 2 16.89 -23.70 -32.35
N SER A 3 16.15 -24.73 -31.98
CA SER A 3 14.73 -24.76 -31.69
C SER A 3 14.30 -23.60 -30.79
N ASP A 4 13.37 -22.79 -31.29
CA ASP A 4 12.65 -21.80 -30.51
C ASP A 4 11.86 -22.53 -29.41
N ASN A 5 12.47 -22.57 -28.24
CA ASN A 5 11.90 -23.12 -27.02
C ASN A 5 10.65 -22.30 -26.68
N ALA A 6 9.47 -22.83 -27.05
CA ALA A 6 8.17 -22.21 -26.83
C ALA A 6 7.91 -22.07 -25.31
N ARG A 7 8.39 -20.98 -24.72
CA ARG A 7 7.93 -20.53 -23.41
C ARG A 7 6.43 -20.24 -23.56
N PRO A 8 5.54 -20.79 -22.71
CA PRO A 8 4.14 -20.42 -22.71
C PRO A 8 4.05 -18.89 -22.52
N ARG A 9 3.65 -18.16 -23.58
CA ARG A 9 3.43 -16.73 -23.51
C ARG A 9 2.16 -16.52 -22.70
N CYS A 10 2.23 -15.68 -21.66
CA CYS A 10 1.04 -15.28 -20.91
C CYS A 10 0.04 -14.70 -21.91
N PRO A 11 -1.24 -15.10 -21.91
CA PRO A 11 -2.24 -14.57 -22.84
C PRO A 11 -2.30 -13.04 -22.84
N GLY A 12 -2.04 -12.40 -21.69
CA GLY A 12 -1.95 -10.94 -21.59
C GLY A 12 -0.73 -10.31 -22.27
N GLN A 13 0.38 -11.04 -22.38
CA GLN A 13 1.64 -10.61 -23.00
C GLN A 13 1.83 -11.14 -24.44
N ASP A 14 0.86 -11.90 -24.95
CA ASP A 14 0.91 -12.38 -26.32
C ASP A 14 0.36 -11.30 -27.27
N MET A 15 1.30 -10.56 -27.87
CA MET A 15 1.04 -9.47 -28.83
C MET A 15 0.17 -9.88 -30.03
N ARG A 16 0.04 -11.18 -30.32
CA ARG A 16 -0.82 -11.67 -31.41
C ARG A 16 -2.30 -11.39 -31.18
N PHE A 17 -2.72 -11.27 -29.92
CA PHE A 17 -4.10 -10.97 -29.54
C PHE A 17 -4.30 -9.48 -29.20
N TRP A 18 -3.31 -8.63 -29.46
CA TRP A 18 -3.39 -7.23 -29.12
C TRP A 18 -4.10 -6.44 -30.20
N LYS A 19 -4.88 -5.46 -29.76
CA LYS A 19 -5.58 -4.51 -30.63
C LYS A 19 -4.91 -3.14 -30.55
N PRO A 20 -5.12 -2.24 -31.51
CA PRO A 20 -4.60 -0.88 -31.42
C PRO A 20 -4.95 -0.16 -30.11
N GLU A 21 -6.11 -0.46 -29.53
CA GLU A 21 -6.59 0.16 -28.28
C GLU A 21 -5.88 -0.35 -27.01
N ASP A 22 -5.07 -1.42 -27.14
CA ASP A 22 -4.23 -1.98 -26.08
C ASP A 22 -2.94 -1.18 -25.86
N ILE A 23 -2.64 -0.23 -26.74
CA ILE A 23 -1.60 0.79 -26.57
C ILE A 23 -2.32 2.12 -26.43
N PHE A 24 -2.01 2.88 -25.40
CA PHE A 24 -2.67 4.17 -25.17
C PHE A 24 -1.72 5.18 -24.56
N THR A 25 -2.05 6.44 -24.79
CA THR A 25 -1.20 7.55 -24.37
C THR A 25 -1.84 8.31 -23.22
N LEU A 26 -1.05 8.69 -22.22
CA LEU A 26 -1.47 9.53 -21.12
C LEU A 26 -0.44 10.61 -20.79
N LYS A 27 -0.92 11.76 -20.32
CA LYS A 27 -0.05 12.83 -19.83
C LYS A 27 0.40 12.53 -18.42
N CYS A 28 1.70 12.66 -18.17
CA CYS A 28 2.29 12.53 -16.85
C CYS A 28 1.64 13.54 -15.89
N PRO A 29 1.03 13.09 -14.77
CA PRO A 29 0.37 13.97 -13.82
C PRO A 29 1.33 14.96 -13.14
N HIS A 30 2.63 14.68 -13.15
CA HIS A 30 3.64 15.52 -12.49
C HIS A 30 4.25 16.59 -13.41
N CYS A 31 4.37 16.32 -14.72
CA CYS A 31 5.11 17.22 -15.63
C CYS A 31 4.46 17.43 -17.00
N GLY A 32 3.29 16.82 -17.23
CA GLY A 32 2.53 16.92 -18.48
C GLY A 32 3.15 16.18 -19.66
N ASN A 33 4.27 15.48 -19.49
CA ASN A 33 4.92 14.73 -20.57
C ASN A 33 4.02 13.61 -21.09
N GLU A 34 3.95 13.47 -22.39
CA GLU A 34 3.18 12.42 -23.04
C GLU A 34 3.91 11.07 -22.89
N MET A 35 3.19 10.04 -22.42
CA MET A 35 3.73 8.71 -22.18
C MET A 35 2.80 7.68 -22.81
N GLU A 36 3.38 6.74 -23.53
CA GLU A 36 2.69 5.62 -24.12
C GLU A 36 2.77 4.42 -23.19
N PHE A 37 1.62 3.82 -22.87
CA PHE A 37 1.48 2.61 -22.07
C PHE A 37 1.01 1.46 -22.94
N TRP A 38 1.63 0.30 -22.71
CA TRP A 38 1.19 -0.96 -23.26
C TRP A 38 0.30 -1.68 -22.24
N LYS A 39 -0.69 -2.46 -22.67
CA LYS A 39 -1.67 -3.10 -21.77
C LYS A 39 -1.05 -4.00 -20.69
N ASP A 40 0.14 -4.52 -20.95
CA ASP A 40 0.88 -5.42 -20.07
C ASP A 40 1.97 -4.72 -19.25
N GLU A 41 2.16 -3.41 -19.44
CA GLU A 41 3.06 -2.59 -18.64
C GLU A 41 2.31 -2.08 -17.41
N PRO A 42 2.60 -2.58 -16.19
CA PRO A 42 1.91 -2.14 -14.98
C PRO A 42 2.29 -0.70 -14.58
N PHE A 43 3.49 -0.25 -14.93
CA PHE A 43 3.99 1.10 -14.65
C PHE A 43 5.08 1.48 -15.66
N LEU A 44 5.31 2.78 -15.79
CA LEU A 44 6.38 3.38 -16.59
C LEU A 44 7.07 4.49 -15.81
N ILE A 45 8.36 4.68 -16.05
CA ILE A 45 9.10 5.82 -15.52
C ILE A 45 9.03 6.96 -16.54
N CYS A 46 8.53 8.12 -16.11
CA CYS A 46 8.47 9.30 -16.96
C CYS A 46 9.88 9.77 -17.33
N LYS A 47 10.23 9.75 -18.61
CA LYS A 47 11.57 10.17 -19.10
C LYS A 47 11.92 11.64 -18.82
N LYS A 48 10.93 12.48 -18.53
CA LYS A 48 11.11 13.92 -18.28
C LYS A 48 11.30 14.27 -16.80
N CYS A 49 10.57 13.63 -15.90
CA CYS A 49 10.58 13.97 -14.46
C CYS A 49 11.00 12.80 -13.55
N SER A 50 11.30 11.64 -14.12
CA SER A 50 11.70 10.42 -13.43
C SER A 50 10.69 9.86 -12.42
N ASN A 51 9.47 10.41 -12.37
CA ASN A 51 8.40 9.86 -11.55
C ASN A 51 7.85 8.57 -12.18
N GLU A 52 7.53 7.60 -11.32
CA GLU A 52 6.84 6.37 -11.71
C GLU A 52 5.35 6.63 -11.90
N ILE A 53 4.82 6.18 -13.02
CA ILE A 53 3.44 6.38 -13.42
C ILE A 53 2.82 5.01 -13.64
N LYS A 54 1.70 4.75 -12.98
CA LYS A 54 1.00 3.48 -13.08
C LYS A 54 0.09 3.46 -14.29
N ASN A 55 -0.13 2.28 -14.84
CA ASN A 55 -1.04 2.07 -15.95
C ASN A 55 -2.50 2.05 -15.44
N PRO A 56 -3.33 3.07 -15.74
CA PRO A 56 -4.72 3.12 -15.28
C PRO A 56 -5.63 2.07 -15.93
N ARG A 57 -5.17 1.40 -17.00
CA ARG A 57 -5.94 0.42 -17.77
C ARG A 57 -5.41 -1.01 -17.60
N ILE A 58 -4.53 -1.26 -16.63
CA ILE A 58 -3.98 -2.59 -16.37
C ILE A 58 -5.10 -3.56 -15.97
N ASP A 59 -5.27 -4.64 -16.74
CA ASP A 59 -6.24 -5.70 -16.44
C ASP A 59 -5.55 -6.86 -15.71
N LEU A 60 -5.79 -6.96 -14.41
CA LEU A 60 -5.27 -8.02 -13.55
C LEU A 60 -6.20 -9.25 -13.48
N GLY A 61 -7.19 -9.36 -14.37
CA GLY A 61 -8.10 -10.51 -14.43
C GLY A 61 -7.38 -11.86 -14.58
N CYS A 62 -6.25 -11.88 -15.29
CA CYS A 62 -5.40 -13.08 -15.42
C CYS A 62 -4.63 -13.42 -14.13
N ALA A 63 -4.33 -12.43 -13.28
CA ALA A 63 -3.60 -12.62 -12.04
C ALA A 63 -4.42 -13.40 -10.99
N LYS A 64 -5.75 -13.44 -11.11
CA LYS A 64 -6.64 -14.17 -10.20
C LYS A 64 -6.43 -15.69 -10.21
N TRP A 65 -5.95 -16.24 -11.31
CA TRP A 65 -5.77 -17.69 -11.50
C TRP A 65 -4.34 -18.06 -11.95
N CYS A 66 -3.49 -17.08 -12.24
CA CYS A 66 -2.13 -17.33 -12.70
C CYS A 66 -1.18 -17.62 -11.54
N LYS A 67 -0.54 -18.80 -11.57
CA LYS A 67 0.50 -19.21 -10.60
C LYS A 67 1.78 -18.34 -10.61
N PHE A 68 1.93 -17.47 -11.61
CA PHE A 68 3.05 -16.54 -11.74
C PHE A 68 2.62 -15.08 -11.51
N ALA A 69 1.40 -14.85 -11.02
CA ALA A 69 0.85 -13.52 -10.77
C ALA A 69 1.79 -12.66 -9.93
N ASP A 70 2.40 -13.19 -8.88
CA ASP A 70 3.31 -12.44 -8.01
C ASP A 70 4.55 -11.88 -8.72
N GLN A 71 5.03 -12.56 -9.77
CA GLN A 71 6.17 -12.09 -10.57
C GLN A 71 5.75 -10.99 -11.56
N CYS A 72 4.51 -11.07 -12.08
CA CYS A 72 3.92 -10.07 -12.96
C CYS A 72 3.50 -8.81 -12.18
N LEU A 73 2.95 -9.01 -10.97
CA LEU A 73 2.51 -7.97 -10.05
C LEU A 73 3.61 -7.42 -9.17
N GLY A 74 4.82 -8.02 -9.17
CA GLY A 74 5.86 -7.83 -8.14
C GLY A 74 6.38 -6.40 -7.92
N ARG A 75 5.87 -5.43 -8.68
CA ARG A 75 6.01 -3.98 -8.46
C ARG A 75 4.67 -3.23 -8.34
N ALA A 76 3.59 -3.71 -8.95
CA ALA A 76 2.23 -3.17 -8.73
C ALA A 76 1.74 -3.38 -7.29
N SER A 77 2.24 -4.43 -6.61
CA SER A 77 1.86 -4.76 -5.23
C SER A 77 2.64 -4.03 -4.14
N LYS A 78 3.64 -3.21 -4.48
CA LYS A 78 4.46 -2.56 -3.44
C LYS A 78 3.88 -1.25 -2.89
N ASP A 79 2.98 -0.58 -3.60
CA ASP A 79 2.59 0.79 -3.20
C ASP A 79 1.15 1.22 -3.55
N GLU A 80 0.13 0.35 -3.41
CA GLU A 80 -1.24 0.85 -3.65
C GLU A 80 -2.40 0.32 -2.81
N SER A 81 -2.29 -0.78 -2.07
CA SER A 81 -3.35 -1.08 -1.08
C SER A 81 -3.24 -0.23 0.18
N ALA A 82 -2.03 0.28 0.45
CA ALA A 82 -1.72 1.06 1.63
C ALA A 82 -1.94 2.55 1.38
N SER A 83 -1.34 3.17 0.35
CA SER A 83 -1.29 4.65 0.24
C SER A 83 -2.67 5.34 0.12
N PRO A 84 -3.58 4.97 -0.81
CA PRO A 84 -4.88 5.63 -0.93
C PRO A 84 -5.79 5.36 0.27
N VAL A 85 -5.72 4.14 0.82
CA VAL A 85 -6.54 3.72 1.97
C VAL A 85 -6.04 4.39 3.25
N ILE A 86 -4.73 4.43 3.48
CA ILE A 86 -4.11 5.10 4.63
C ILE A 86 -4.37 6.59 4.57
N GLU A 87 -4.21 7.23 3.41
CA GLU A 87 -4.52 8.66 3.26
C GLU A 87 -6.01 8.93 3.50
N LYS A 88 -6.90 8.03 3.07
CA LYS A 88 -8.33 8.11 3.39
C LYS A 88 -8.60 7.94 4.89
N VAL A 89 -7.94 6.99 5.57
CA VAL A 89 -8.02 6.83 7.03
C VAL A 89 -7.52 8.08 7.74
N LYS A 90 -6.35 8.60 7.36
CA LYS A 90 -5.80 9.86 7.89
C LYS A 90 -6.77 11.01 7.67
N ALA A 91 -7.35 11.16 6.48
CA ALA A 91 -8.30 12.23 6.19
C ALA A 91 -9.57 12.11 7.05
N LEU A 92 -10.13 10.90 7.19
CA LEU A 92 -11.30 10.65 8.05
C LEU A 92 -10.99 10.98 9.52
N LEU A 93 -9.81 10.59 10.01
CA LEU A 93 -9.37 10.91 11.37
C LEU A 93 -9.11 12.41 11.53
N SER A 94 -8.37 13.04 10.63
CA SER A 94 -8.09 14.49 10.67
C SER A 94 -9.35 15.37 10.53
N SER A 95 -10.40 14.87 9.88
CA SER A 95 -11.69 15.59 9.80
C SER A 95 -12.40 15.68 11.15
N GLN A 96 -12.06 14.79 12.08
CA GLN A 96 -12.71 14.68 13.39
C GLN A 96 -11.75 15.05 14.54
N PHE A 97 -10.43 14.96 14.33
CA PHE A 97 -9.40 15.17 15.34
C PHE A 97 -8.24 16.01 14.82
N LYS A 98 -7.62 16.77 15.72
CA LYS A 98 -6.39 17.51 15.43
C LYS A 98 -5.21 16.81 16.08
N LEU A 99 -4.27 16.37 15.27
CA LEU A 99 -2.91 16.10 15.73
C LEU A 99 -2.17 17.44 15.87
N ASP A 100 -1.28 17.53 16.84
CA ASP A 100 -0.32 18.63 16.89
C ASP A 100 0.77 18.44 15.80
N ASP A 101 1.43 19.54 15.44
CA ASP A 101 2.44 19.55 14.37
C ASP A 101 3.59 18.56 14.61
N LYS A 102 3.90 18.26 15.87
CA LYS A 102 4.94 17.29 16.23
C LYS A 102 4.44 15.88 15.98
N ALA A 103 3.24 15.55 16.43
CA ALA A 103 2.60 14.25 16.21
C ALA A 103 2.38 13.95 14.72
N GLN A 104 2.03 14.97 13.92
CA GLN A 104 1.91 14.81 12.46
C GLN A 104 3.26 14.49 11.81
N LYS A 105 4.33 15.22 12.17
CA LYS A 105 5.69 14.94 11.66
C LYS A 105 6.18 13.56 12.07
N ASP A 106 5.94 13.18 13.32
CA ASP A 106 6.33 11.86 13.84
C ASP A 106 5.55 10.73 13.15
N LEU A 107 4.27 10.93 12.84
CA LEU A 107 3.48 9.98 12.06
C LEU A 107 4.02 9.83 10.62
N GLU A 108 4.35 10.93 9.94
CA GLU A 108 4.94 10.87 8.60
C GLU A 108 6.30 10.16 8.60
N LYS A 109 7.16 10.43 9.59
CA LYS A 109 8.41 9.70 9.79
C LYS A 109 8.15 8.21 10.01
N ALA A 110 7.19 7.86 10.86
CA ALA A 110 6.85 6.46 11.15
C ALA A 110 6.36 5.73 9.90
N CYS A 111 5.53 6.36 9.06
CA CYS A 111 5.11 5.79 7.78
C CYS A 111 6.29 5.52 6.84
N LYS A 112 7.24 6.45 6.74
CA LYS A 112 8.45 6.28 5.91
C LYS A 112 9.38 5.19 6.45
N LEU A 113 9.53 5.10 7.77
CA LEU A 113 10.29 4.02 8.41
C LEU A 113 9.62 2.66 8.18
N ALA A 114 8.29 2.61 8.19
CA ALA A 114 7.54 1.40 7.91
C ALA A 114 7.86 0.84 6.51
N ASP A 115 8.07 1.69 5.50
CA ASP A 115 8.47 1.23 4.16
C ASP A 115 9.78 0.42 4.17
N ASN A 116 10.76 0.90 4.94
CA ASN A 116 12.05 0.22 5.07
C ASN A 116 11.93 -1.08 5.89
N VAL A 117 11.17 -1.05 6.99
CA VAL A 117 11.01 -2.21 7.88
C VAL A 117 10.18 -3.32 7.25
N LEU A 118 9.18 -2.96 6.45
CA LEU A 118 8.33 -3.93 5.77
C LEU A 118 9.02 -4.56 4.56
N GLY A 119 10.08 -3.94 4.04
CA GLY A 119 10.90 -4.47 2.95
C GLY A 119 11.46 -5.86 3.25
N GLY A 120 10.92 -6.89 2.60
CA GLY A 120 11.34 -8.28 2.77
C GLY A 120 10.61 -9.05 3.88
N THR A 121 9.61 -8.45 4.52
CA THR A 121 8.74 -9.12 5.48
C THR A 121 7.48 -9.69 4.81
N LYS A 122 6.80 -10.65 5.47
CA LYS A 122 5.48 -11.15 5.07
C LYS A 122 4.32 -10.34 5.65
N CYS A 123 4.62 -9.28 6.41
CA CYS A 123 3.61 -8.45 7.07
C CYS A 123 2.76 -7.70 6.03
N ASP A 124 1.46 -7.55 6.30
CA ASP A 124 0.60 -6.70 5.50
C ASP A 124 0.90 -5.21 5.79
N PRO A 125 1.40 -4.43 4.79
CA PRO A 125 1.70 -3.02 4.98
C PRO A 125 0.50 -2.16 5.35
N CYS A 126 -0.69 -2.51 4.85
CA CYS A 126 -1.93 -1.80 5.18
C CYS A 126 -2.24 -1.97 6.67
N VAL A 127 -2.13 -3.20 7.19
CA VAL A 127 -2.37 -3.49 8.60
C VAL A 127 -1.40 -2.74 9.50
N VAL A 128 -0.09 -2.80 9.21
CA VAL A 128 0.94 -2.16 10.04
C VAL A 128 0.81 -0.64 10.03
N LYS A 129 0.77 -0.01 8.85
CA LYS A 129 0.74 1.45 8.75
C LYS A 129 -0.59 2.04 9.23
N THR A 130 -1.72 1.37 8.97
CA THR A 130 -3.03 1.83 9.48
C THR A 130 -3.09 1.73 11.00
N SER A 131 -2.55 0.65 11.58
CA SER A 131 -2.43 0.51 13.04
C SER A 131 -1.62 1.65 13.63
N LEU A 132 -0.47 2.00 13.02
CA LEU A 132 0.33 3.16 13.45
C LEU A 132 -0.48 4.45 13.43
N VAL A 133 -1.14 4.77 12.32
CA VAL A 133 -1.99 5.97 12.23
C VAL A 133 -2.99 6.02 13.39
N ILE A 134 -3.74 4.95 13.62
CA ILE A 134 -4.76 4.92 14.68
C ILE A 134 -4.12 5.07 16.07
N ILE A 135 -2.98 4.43 16.33
CA ILE A 135 -2.28 4.54 17.63
C ILE A 135 -1.83 5.98 17.89
N PHE A 136 -1.32 6.68 16.87
CA PHE A 136 -0.94 8.09 16.99
C PHE A 136 -2.12 8.97 17.35
N PHE A 137 -3.25 8.82 16.67
CA PHE A 137 -4.48 9.54 17.01
C PHE A 137 -5.04 9.15 18.38
N SER A 138 -4.86 7.89 18.81
CA SER A 138 -5.31 7.40 20.11
C SER A 138 -4.49 7.95 21.28
N ALA A 139 -3.19 8.20 21.07
CA ALA A 139 -2.28 8.75 22.07
C ALA A 139 -2.60 10.22 22.42
N SER A 140 -3.26 10.96 21.53
CA SER A 140 -3.71 12.34 21.76
C SER A 140 -4.97 12.46 22.64
N GLY A 141 -5.62 11.33 23.00
CA GLY A 141 -6.63 11.26 24.07
C GLY A 141 -8.10 11.20 23.64
N LYS A 142 -8.66 9.98 23.74
CA LYS A 142 -9.97 9.50 24.30
C LYS A 142 -10.54 8.36 23.44
N LYS A 143 -10.45 7.14 24.01
CA LYS A 143 -11.16 5.88 23.68
C LYS A 143 -11.61 5.71 22.22
N TYR A 144 -10.62 5.53 21.34
CA TYR A 144 -10.86 5.38 19.91
C TYR A 144 -11.19 3.94 19.47
N ILE A 145 -11.17 2.98 20.39
CA ILE A 145 -11.34 1.56 20.06
C ILE A 145 -12.76 1.27 19.54
N ASP A 146 -13.77 2.01 19.99
CA ASP A 146 -15.18 1.71 19.67
C ASP A 146 -15.62 2.22 18.28
N GLY A 147 -14.87 3.16 17.67
CA GLY A 147 -15.18 3.76 16.36
C GLY A 147 -14.23 3.36 15.21
N VAL A 148 -13.17 2.60 15.50
CA VAL A 148 -12.17 2.21 14.51
C VAL A 148 -12.78 1.38 13.37
N SER A 149 -13.64 0.41 13.69
CA SER A 149 -14.28 -0.45 12.68
C SER A 149 -15.08 0.34 11.64
N GLU A 150 -15.81 1.38 12.07
CA GLU A 150 -16.59 2.23 11.16
C GLU A 150 -15.69 3.02 10.21
N ILE A 151 -14.58 3.57 10.72
CA ILE A 151 -13.61 4.34 9.91
C ILE A 151 -12.89 3.44 8.91
N LEU A 152 -12.46 2.26 9.35
CA LEU A 152 -11.82 1.28 8.48
C LEU A 152 -12.79 0.80 7.38
N GLY A 153 -14.07 0.59 7.72
CA GLY A 153 -15.12 0.26 6.76
C GLY A 153 -15.33 1.36 5.72
N LYS A 154 -15.44 2.62 6.16
CA LYS A 154 -15.52 3.78 5.26
C LYS A 154 -14.28 3.94 4.40
N ALA A 155 -13.11 3.56 4.90
CA ALA A 155 -11.85 3.57 4.16
C ALA A 155 -11.77 2.46 3.09
N GLY A 156 -12.62 1.43 3.15
CA GLY A 156 -12.63 0.31 2.21
C GLY A 156 -11.69 -0.83 2.61
N ILE A 157 -11.30 -0.90 3.88
CA ILE A 157 -10.46 -1.98 4.40
C ILE A 157 -11.31 -3.24 4.55
N ASN A 158 -10.80 -4.40 4.13
CA ASN A 158 -11.57 -5.65 4.17
C ASN A 158 -11.74 -6.15 5.63
N PRO A 159 -12.76 -6.98 5.94
CA PRO A 159 -13.02 -7.41 7.31
C PRO A 159 -11.86 -8.13 8.00
N GLU A 160 -11.08 -8.93 7.27
CA GLU A 160 -9.91 -9.64 7.82
C GLU A 160 -8.83 -8.65 8.29
N GLN A 161 -8.52 -7.64 7.49
CA GLN A 161 -7.60 -6.57 7.84
C GLN A 161 -8.14 -5.73 9.00
N GLN A 162 -9.45 -5.45 9.03
CA GLN A 162 -10.08 -4.70 10.13
C GLN A 162 -9.90 -5.41 11.47
N GLU A 163 -10.08 -6.73 11.50
CA GLU A 163 -9.91 -7.54 12.70
C GLU A 163 -8.46 -7.48 13.19
N LYS A 164 -7.49 -7.69 12.29
CA LYS A 164 -6.06 -7.59 12.60
C LYS A 164 -5.67 -6.21 13.14
N ILE A 165 -6.08 -5.14 12.45
CA ILE A 165 -5.81 -3.75 12.88
C ILE A 165 -6.42 -3.50 14.26
N SER A 166 -7.68 -3.90 14.47
CA SER A 166 -8.36 -3.71 15.75
C SER A 166 -7.68 -4.46 16.88
N ALA A 167 -7.22 -5.69 16.64
CA ALA A 167 -6.49 -6.49 17.61
C ALA A 167 -5.14 -5.84 17.98
N ILE A 168 -4.38 -5.39 16.98
CA ILE A 168 -3.08 -4.72 17.20
C ILE A 168 -3.26 -3.41 17.97
N VAL A 169 -4.20 -2.56 17.56
CA VAL A 169 -4.47 -1.29 18.23
C VAL A 169 -4.90 -1.52 19.68
N LYS A 170 -5.83 -2.45 19.93
CA LYS A 170 -6.24 -2.83 21.29
C LYS A 170 -5.06 -3.31 22.12
N ALA A 171 -4.22 -4.17 21.57
CA ALA A 171 -3.07 -4.71 22.28
C ALA A 171 -2.06 -3.62 22.67
N VAL A 172 -1.72 -2.74 21.72
CA VAL A 172 -0.78 -1.63 21.97
C VAL A 172 -1.35 -0.64 23.00
N VAL A 173 -2.64 -0.29 22.92
CA VAL A 173 -3.28 0.66 23.83
C VAL A 173 -3.47 0.06 25.23
N ALA A 174 -3.83 -1.22 25.33
CA ALA A 174 -3.99 -1.93 26.60
C ALA A 174 -2.65 -2.33 27.24
N GLY A 175 -1.54 -2.23 26.51
CA GLY A 175 -0.23 -2.68 26.97
C GLY A 175 -0.08 -4.21 27.02
N THR A 176 -0.93 -4.95 26.31
CA THR A 176 -0.87 -6.42 26.23
C THR A 176 0.00 -6.87 25.07
N GLU A 177 0.67 -8.01 25.22
CA GLU A 177 1.47 -8.59 24.14
C GLU A 177 0.61 -9.34 23.12
N SER A 178 1.10 -9.41 21.88
CA SER A 178 0.49 -10.18 20.80
C SER A 178 1.60 -10.84 19.97
N ASP A 179 1.39 -12.10 19.59
CA ASP A 179 2.37 -12.88 18.84
C ASP A 179 2.39 -12.56 17.32
N SER A 180 1.50 -11.68 16.84
CA SER A 180 1.43 -11.38 15.42
C SER A 180 2.70 -10.67 14.93
N GLU A 181 3.16 -11.05 13.74
CA GLU A 181 4.34 -10.45 13.12
C GLU A 181 4.11 -8.96 12.84
N GLU A 182 2.88 -8.58 12.49
CA GLU A 182 2.46 -7.20 12.33
C GLU A 182 2.51 -6.41 13.64
N TYR A 183 2.12 -7.01 14.79
CA TYR A 183 2.24 -6.36 16.09
C TYR A 183 3.72 -6.11 16.45
N LYS A 184 4.59 -7.11 16.25
CA LYS A 184 6.03 -6.97 16.48
C LYS A 184 6.63 -5.88 15.60
N ALA A 185 6.21 -5.81 14.33
CA ALA A 185 6.62 -4.75 13.42
C ALA A 185 6.18 -3.36 13.91
N VAL A 186 4.94 -3.21 14.37
CA VAL A 186 4.42 -1.96 14.95
C VAL A 186 5.22 -1.55 16.19
N LYS A 187 5.50 -2.47 17.12
CA LYS A 187 6.28 -2.19 18.33
C LYS A 187 7.71 -1.78 18.01
N LYS A 188 8.37 -2.50 17.10
CA LYS A 188 9.71 -2.14 16.61
C LYS A 188 9.73 -0.73 16.01
N LEU A 189 8.74 -0.39 15.18
CA LEU A 189 8.63 0.94 14.60
C LEU A 189 8.43 2.04 15.66
N GLN A 190 7.66 1.78 16.71
CA GLN A 190 7.52 2.73 17.84
C GLN A 190 8.84 2.92 18.60
N GLU A 191 9.62 1.86 18.79
CA GLU A 191 10.94 1.92 19.43
C GLU A 191 11.95 2.68 18.57
N ASP A 192 12.01 2.39 17.27
CA ASP A 192 12.92 3.06 16.33
C ASP A 192 12.61 4.55 16.23
N LEU A 193 11.32 4.93 16.29
CA LEU A 193 10.91 6.33 16.30
C LEU A 193 11.30 7.04 17.61
N ARG A 194 11.20 6.38 18.77
CA ARG A 194 11.66 6.93 20.06
C ARG A 194 13.17 7.13 20.09
N ARG A 195 13.96 6.32 19.38
CA ARG A 195 15.42 6.46 19.27
C ARG A 195 15.84 7.58 18.32
N SER A 196 14.93 7.99 17.42
CA SER A 196 15.19 9.00 16.39
C SER A 196 14.76 10.42 16.77
N ASN A 197 14.17 10.59 17.96
CA ASN A 197 13.70 11.85 18.54
C ASN A 197 14.51 12.21 19.79
#